data_AF-A0A6C2YN11-F1
#
_entry.id   AF-A0A6C2YN11-F1
#
_cell.length_a   1.000
_cell.length_b   1.000
_cell.length_c   1.000
_cell.angle_alpha   90.00
_cell.angle_beta   90.00
_cell.angle_gamma   90.00
#
_symmetry.space_group_name_H-M   'P 1'
#
loop_
_entity.id
_entity.type
_entity.pdbx_description
1 polymer ?
#
loop_
_entity_poly.entity_id
_entity_poly.type
_entity_poly.pdbx_seq_one_letter_code
_entity_poly.pdbx_strand_id
1 'polypeptide(L)'
;MPRSRDGVSVSRIFRDYFRENPEFLTQASNVEIYDRFKQEHPEIELTKAVQGVCANIKSIERKKLKDNGGVLPDAPPRPRGRPAKTTAAPTTSTAVTPAAPKVSVAASASPKDALTALEEQIDDVLNIARNLDKTGLEDVIRHLRRARNLVSLKLDS
;
A
#
# COMPACT_ATOMS: atom_id res chain seq x y z
N MET A 1 -4.92 -4.34 12.77
CA MET A 1 -3.72 -5.06 12.25
C MET A 1 -3.33 -6.10 13.28
N PRO A 2 -3.16 -7.38 12.90
CA PRO A 2 -2.66 -8.40 13.81
C PRO A 2 -1.28 -7.99 14.35
N ARG A 3 -1.04 -8.22 15.64
CA ARG A 3 0.20 -7.93 16.35
C ARG A 3 0.76 -9.25 16.91
N SER A 4 2.07 -9.40 16.89
CA SER A 4 2.76 -10.47 17.61
C SER A 4 2.64 -10.28 19.12
N ARG A 5 2.95 -11.32 19.88
CA ARG A 5 3.02 -11.33 21.35
C ARG A 5 3.89 -10.20 21.90
N ASP A 6 4.94 -9.84 21.18
CA ASP A 6 5.87 -8.76 21.53
C ASP A 6 5.36 -7.36 21.16
N GLY A 7 4.10 -7.24 20.73
CA GLY A 7 3.52 -6.00 20.19
C GLY A 7 4.07 -5.60 18.81
N VAL A 8 4.99 -6.40 18.26
CA VAL A 8 5.60 -6.15 16.96
C VAL A 8 4.58 -6.40 15.85
N SER A 9 4.46 -5.44 14.93
CA SER A 9 3.60 -5.58 13.76
C SER A 9 4.10 -6.70 12.84
N VAL A 10 3.17 -7.51 12.32
CA VAL A 10 3.44 -8.51 11.26
C VAL A 10 4.22 -7.90 10.09
N SER A 11 3.95 -6.64 9.76
CA SER A 11 4.65 -5.93 8.69
C SER A 11 6.12 -5.66 8.99
N ARG A 12 6.49 -5.49 10.26
CA ARG A 12 7.87 -5.30 10.66
C ARG A 12 8.64 -6.62 10.57
N ILE A 13 8.04 -7.71 11.07
CA ILE A 13 8.60 -9.07 10.99
C ILE A 13 8.96 -9.43 9.54
N PHE A 14 8.02 -9.26 8.59
CA PHE A 14 8.32 -9.55 7.19
C PHE A 14 9.40 -8.65 6.57
N ARG A 15 9.48 -7.37 6.96
CA ARG A 15 10.55 -6.49 6.47
C ARG A 15 11.92 -6.96 6.95
N ASP A 16 11.99 -7.40 8.20
CA ASP A 16 13.24 -7.89 8.78
C ASP A 16 13.67 -9.20 8.09
N TYR A 17 12.72 -10.12 7.83
CA TYR A 17 13.01 -11.33 7.03
C TYR A 17 13.58 -11.03 5.63
N PHE A 18 13.00 -10.08 4.90
CA PHE A 18 13.48 -9.72 3.56
C PHE A 18 14.81 -8.98 3.57
N ARG A 19 15.18 -8.32 4.67
CA ARG A 19 16.49 -7.67 4.84
C ARG A 19 17.57 -8.68 5.14
N GLU A 20 17.27 -9.67 5.98
CA GLU A 20 18.19 -10.73 6.35
C GLU A 20 18.38 -11.75 5.21
N ASN A 21 17.32 -12.01 4.43
CA ASN A 21 17.32 -13.00 3.36
C ASN A 21 16.83 -12.33 2.03
N PRO A 22 17.68 -11.52 1.37
CA PRO A 22 17.30 -10.78 0.17
C PRO A 22 16.96 -11.70 -1.02
N GLU A 23 17.42 -12.95 -1.01
CA GLU A 23 17.05 -14.00 -1.97
C GLU A 23 15.55 -14.26 -2.03
N PHE A 24 14.81 -14.06 -0.93
CA PHE A 24 13.37 -14.22 -0.95
C PHE A 24 12.66 -13.17 -1.82
N LEU A 25 13.33 -12.07 -2.18
CA LEU A 25 12.77 -11.05 -3.06
C LEU A 25 12.71 -11.52 -4.53
N THR A 26 13.66 -12.36 -4.96
CA THR A 26 13.76 -12.86 -6.34
C THR A 26 12.79 -14.00 -6.60
N GLN A 27 12.55 -14.86 -5.61
CA GLN A 27 11.66 -16.00 -5.75
C GLN A 27 10.23 -15.60 -6.17
N ALA A 28 9.62 -16.41 -7.05
CA ALA A 28 8.25 -16.19 -7.52
C ALA A 28 7.20 -16.57 -6.47
N SER A 29 7.47 -17.62 -5.69
CA SER A 29 6.58 -18.10 -4.62
C SER A 29 6.95 -17.47 -3.27
N ASN A 30 6.02 -17.53 -2.32
CA ASN A 30 6.22 -17.09 -0.93
C ASN A 30 6.12 -18.27 0.05
N VAL A 31 6.18 -19.51 -0.42
CA VAL A 31 5.91 -20.72 0.39
C VAL A 31 6.95 -20.87 1.50
N GLU A 32 8.24 -20.74 1.15
CA GLU A 32 9.34 -20.88 2.13
C GLU A 32 9.27 -19.83 3.25
N ILE A 33 8.82 -18.62 2.90
CA ILE A 33 8.64 -17.51 3.86
C ILE A 33 7.50 -17.86 4.85
N TYR A 34 6.43 -18.48 4.35
CA TYR A 34 5.31 -18.91 5.17
C TYR A 34 5.68 -20.06 6.11
N ASP A 35 6.49 -21.00 5.65
CA ASP A 35 6.95 -22.11 6.47
C ASP A 35 7.85 -21.62 7.61
N ARG A 36 8.82 -20.73 7.32
CA ARG A 36 9.64 -20.09 8.37
C ARG A 36 8.79 -19.27 9.33
N PHE A 37 7.88 -18.44 8.83
CA PHE A 37 7.02 -17.63 9.67
C PHE A 37 6.15 -18.49 10.61
N LYS A 38 5.65 -19.62 10.13
CA LYS A 38 4.84 -20.54 10.94
C LYS A 38 5.66 -21.24 12.03
N GLN A 39 6.94 -21.51 11.77
CA GLN A 39 7.86 -22.09 12.77
C GLN A 39 8.21 -21.08 13.86
N GLU A 40 8.49 -19.83 13.49
CA GLU A 40 8.96 -18.80 14.41
C GLU A 40 7.82 -18.07 15.14
N HIS A 41 6.67 -17.93 14.48
CA HIS A 41 5.47 -17.29 15.02
C HIS A 41 4.23 -18.21 14.93
N PRO A 42 4.21 -19.34 15.64
CA PRO A 42 3.07 -20.28 15.60
C PRO A 42 1.77 -19.67 16.15
N GLU A 43 1.86 -18.59 16.94
CA GLU A 43 0.71 -17.87 17.50
C GLU A 43 -0.05 -17.04 16.44
N ILE A 44 0.63 -16.63 15.37
CA ILE A 44 0.01 -15.82 14.33
C ILE A 44 -0.48 -16.73 13.21
N GLU A 45 -1.79 -16.88 13.10
CA GLU A 45 -2.40 -17.63 12.01
C GLU A 45 -2.10 -17.00 10.64
N LEU A 46 -1.68 -17.84 9.69
CA LEU A 46 -1.51 -17.46 8.28
C LEU A 46 -2.86 -17.26 7.59
N THR A 47 -3.54 -16.19 7.95
CA THR A 47 -4.74 -15.74 7.26
C THR A 47 -4.40 -15.17 5.88
N LYS A 48 -5.38 -15.11 4.98
CA LYS A 48 -5.25 -14.44 3.67
C LYS A 48 -4.78 -12.98 3.81
N ALA A 49 -5.15 -12.31 4.91
CA ALA A 49 -4.71 -10.96 5.21
C ALA A 49 -3.20 -10.88 5.47
N VAL A 50 -2.66 -11.80 6.27
CA VAL A 50 -1.22 -11.90 6.56
C VAL A 50 -0.41 -12.20 5.29
N GLN A 51 -0.92 -13.11 4.45
CA GLN A 51 -0.31 -13.40 3.14
C GLN A 51 -0.30 -12.17 2.23
N GLY A 52 -1.39 -11.40 2.21
CA GLY A 52 -1.46 -10.13 1.48
C GLY A 52 -0.44 -9.10 1.99
N VAL A 53 -0.26 -9.00 3.30
CA VAL A 53 0.77 -8.13 3.92
C VAL A 53 2.18 -8.56 3.47
N CYS A 54 2.50 -9.85 3.51
CA CYS A 54 3.78 -10.38 3.04
C CYS A 54 4.03 -10.04 1.56
N ALA A 55 3.04 -10.27 0.68
CA ALA A 55 3.15 -9.96 -0.74
C ALA A 55 3.38 -8.47 -1.03
N ASN A 56 2.67 -7.60 -0.31
CA ASN A 56 2.83 -6.15 -0.42
C ASN A 56 4.23 -5.71 0.00
N ILE A 57 4.73 -6.22 1.13
CA ILE A 57 6.08 -5.90 1.64
C ILE A 57 7.15 -6.38 0.69
N LYS A 58 7.05 -7.62 0.18
CA LYS A 58 7.95 -8.15 -0.85
C LYS A 58 7.97 -7.28 -2.10
N SER A 59 6.84 -6.68 -2.48
CA SER A 59 6.79 -5.74 -3.61
C SER A 59 7.45 -4.40 -3.29
N ILE A 60 7.31 -3.88 -2.08
CA ILE A 60 7.95 -2.63 -1.63
C ILE A 60 9.47 -2.81 -1.56
N GLU A 61 9.95 -3.88 -0.93
CA GLU A 61 11.39 -4.14 -0.78
C GLU A 61 12.04 -4.40 -2.15
N ARG A 62 11.37 -5.11 -3.07
CA ARG A 62 11.84 -5.21 -4.47
C ARG A 62 11.95 -3.86 -5.16
N LYS A 63 11.01 -2.94 -4.93
CA LYS A 63 11.05 -1.61 -5.54
C LYS A 63 12.23 -0.81 -4.97
N LYS A 64 12.41 -0.80 -3.66
CA LYS A 64 13.55 -0.14 -3.01
C LYS A 64 14.89 -0.67 -3.51
N LEU A 65 15.01 -1.98 -3.71
CA LEU A 65 16.24 -2.57 -4.23
C LEU A 65 16.54 -2.05 -5.65
N LYS A 66 15.51 -1.88 -6.50
CA LYS A 66 15.66 -1.27 -7.83
C LYS A 66 16.00 0.21 -7.77
N ASP A 67 15.33 0.97 -6.90
CA ASP A 67 15.54 2.42 -6.76
C ASP A 67 16.95 2.72 -6.22
N ASN A 68 17.53 1.81 -5.41
CA ASN A 68 18.89 1.91 -4.89
C ASN A 68 19.98 1.39 -5.85
N GLY A 69 19.65 1.13 -7.13
CA GLY A 69 20.60 0.63 -8.11
C GLY A 69 20.98 -0.85 -7.95
N GLY A 70 20.26 -1.59 -7.10
CA GLY A 70 20.43 -3.03 -6.94
C GLY A 70 19.96 -3.79 -8.19
N VAL A 71 20.86 -4.61 -8.74
CA VAL A 71 20.53 -5.51 -9.85
C VAL A 71 19.76 -6.70 -9.27
N LEU A 72 18.44 -6.75 -9.48
CA LEU A 72 17.71 -8.00 -9.31
C LEU A 72 18.00 -8.89 -10.53
N PRO A 73 18.67 -10.06 -10.36
CA PRO A 73 18.74 -11.03 -11.44
C PRO A 73 17.32 -11.54 -11.73
N ASP A 74 16.95 -11.53 -13.01
CA ASP A 74 15.79 -12.25 -13.57
C ASP A 74 14.39 -11.90 -13.05
N ALA A 75 14.20 -10.71 -12.46
CA ALA A 75 12.84 -10.28 -12.11
C ALA A 75 12.01 -10.10 -13.40
N PRO A 76 10.96 -10.92 -13.64
CA PRO A 76 10.20 -10.86 -14.88
C PRO A 76 9.62 -9.45 -15.07
N PRO A 77 9.69 -8.90 -16.29
CA PRO A 77 9.14 -7.57 -16.57
C PRO A 77 7.66 -7.57 -16.21
N ARG A 78 7.28 -6.74 -15.24
CA ARG A 78 5.86 -6.57 -14.92
C ARG A 78 5.21 -5.87 -16.11
N PRO A 79 4.08 -6.38 -16.65
CA PRO A 79 3.29 -5.61 -17.60
C PRO A 79 2.87 -4.30 -16.92
N ARG A 80 3.49 -3.19 -17.34
CA ARG A 80 3.08 -1.84 -16.99
C ARG A 80 1.68 -1.64 -17.58
N GLY A 81 0.67 -1.65 -16.73
CA GLY A 81 -0.71 -1.39 -17.14
C GLY A 81 -1.65 -2.54 -16.83
N ARG A 82 -1.97 -2.71 -15.55
CA ARG A 82 -3.29 -3.23 -15.18
C ARG A 82 -3.99 -2.13 -14.38
N PRO A 83 -5.04 -1.49 -14.91
CA PRO A 83 -5.80 -0.51 -14.15
C PRO A 83 -6.32 -1.18 -12.88
N ALA A 84 -6.24 -0.44 -11.77
CA ALA A 84 -6.62 -0.91 -10.44
C ALA A 84 -8.06 -1.43 -10.48
N LYS A 85 -8.22 -2.75 -10.52
CA LYS A 85 -9.51 -3.40 -10.32
C LYS A 85 -9.77 -3.34 -8.82
N THR A 86 -10.60 -2.40 -8.42
CA THR A 86 -11.26 -2.34 -7.12
C THR A 86 -11.91 -3.70 -6.83
N THR A 87 -11.25 -4.55 -6.04
CA THR A 87 -11.89 -5.73 -5.46
C THR A 87 -12.65 -5.28 -4.23
N ALA A 88 -13.88 -4.83 -4.45
CA ALA A 88 -14.93 -5.00 -3.47
C ALA A 88 -15.15 -6.51 -3.25
N ALA A 89 -15.28 -6.90 -1.99
CA ALA A 89 -15.75 -8.23 -1.60
C ALA A 89 -17.10 -8.56 -2.27
N PRO A 90 -17.44 -9.84 -2.40
CA PRO A 90 -18.79 -10.20 -1.97
C PRO A 90 -18.88 -11.54 -1.22
N THR A 91 -19.61 -11.43 -0.12
CA THR A 91 -20.45 -12.44 0.52
C THR A 91 -21.48 -13.01 -0.48
N THR A 92 -21.65 -14.33 -0.45
CA THR A 92 -22.86 -15.14 -0.75
C THR A 92 -23.89 -14.69 -1.81
N SER A 93 -24.10 -15.60 -2.78
CA SER A 93 -25.35 -15.94 -3.49
C SER A 93 -26.07 -14.90 -4.36
N THR A 94 -26.04 -15.10 -5.67
CA THR A 94 -27.16 -15.55 -6.55
C THR A 94 -26.88 -15.09 -8.00
N ALA A 95 -27.15 -15.97 -8.97
CA ALA A 95 -26.75 -15.89 -10.37
C ALA A 95 -27.53 -14.87 -11.22
N VAL A 96 -26.85 -14.16 -12.12
CA VAL A 96 -27.29 -13.95 -13.53
C VAL A 96 -26.10 -13.56 -14.44
N THR A 97 -26.19 -14.01 -15.69
CA THR A 97 -25.24 -14.06 -16.82
C THR A 97 -24.90 -12.67 -17.46
N PRO A 98 -23.95 -12.58 -18.43
CA PRO A 98 -22.99 -11.47 -18.55
C PRO A 98 -23.34 -10.43 -19.63
N ALA A 99 -22.88 -9.19 -19.42
CA ALA A 99 -22.72 -8.21 -20.49
C ALA A 99 -21.35 -7.53 -20.37
N ALA A 100 -20.58 -7.61 -21.46
CA ALA A 100 -19.25 -7.05 -21.61
C ALA A 100 -19.23 -5.51 -21.45
N PRO A 101 -18.19 -4.90 -20.88
CA PRO A 101 -17.95 -3.48 -21.06
C PRO A 101 -16.98 -3.26 -22.23
N LYS A 102 -17.52 -2.58 -23.24
CA LYS A 102 -16.78 -1.97 -24.34
C LYS A 102 -15.92 -0.80 -23.83
N VAL A 103 -14.81 -0.59 -24.51
CA VAL A 103 -13.77 0.41 -24.27
C VAL A 103 -14.31 1.85 -24.37
N SER A 104 -13.90 2.77 -23.48
CA SER A 104 -13.75 4.19 -23.84
C SER A 104 -12.72 4.90 -22.96
N VAL A 105 -11.82 5.62 -23.63
CA VAL A 105 -10.85 6.56 -23.07
C VAL A 105 -11.55 7.89 -22.74
N ALA A 106 -11.02 8.60 -21.73
CA ALA A 106 -11.18 10.03 -21.39
C ALA A 106 -12.41 10.49 -20.57
N ALA A 107 -12.11 11.05 -19.40
CA ALA A 107 -12.69 12.31 -18.95
C ALA A 107 -11.57 13.09 -18.24
N SER A 108 -11.20 14.25 -18.76
CA SER A 108 -10.32 15.19 -18.09
C SER A 108 -10.95 15.55 -16.76
N ALA A 109 -10.40 15.07 -15.63
CA ALA A 109 -10.79 15.59 -14.33
C ALA A 109 -10.62 17.12 -14.38
N SER A 110 -11.69 17.84 -14.05
CA SER A 110 -11.63 19.30 -14.05
C SER A 110 -10.49 19.71 -13.11
N PRO A 111 -9.76 20.82 -13.38
CA PRO A 111 -8.76 21.31 -12.44
C PRO A 111 -9.31 21.45 -11.01
N LYS A 112 -10.61 21.77 -10.90
CA LYS A 112 -11.34 21.78 -9.62
C LYS A 112 -11.46 20.40 -8.98
N ASP A 113 -11.81 19.35 -9.71
CA ASP A 113 -11.88 17.97 -9.19
C ASP A 113 -10.51 17.48 -8.69
N ALA A 114 -9.43 17.87 -9.40
CA ALA A 114 -8.07 17.57 -8.98
C ALA A 114 -7.65 18.34 -7.71
N LEU A 115 -8.10 19.59 -7.56
CA LEU A 115 -7.87 20.39 -6.35
C LEU A 115 -8.66 19.85 -5.15
N THR A 116 -9.90 19.40 -5.35
CA THR A 116 -10.70 18.76 -4.30
C THR A 116 -10.04 17.46 -3.82
N ALA A 117 -9.57 16.63 -4.75
CA ALA A 117 -8.83 15.41 -4.40
C ALA A 117 -7.50 15.73 -3.67
N LEU A 118 -6.84 16.83 -4.02
CA LEU A 118 -5.63 17.29 -3.33
C LEU A 118 -5.94 17.79 -1.91
N GLU A 119 -7.05 18.50 -1.69
CA GLU A 119 -7.49 18.92 -0.36
C GLU A 119 -7.75 17.71 0.56
N GLU A 120 -8.48 16.70 0.06
CA GLU A 120 -8.77 15.47 0.81
C GLU A 120 -7.48 14.75 1.24
N GLN A 121 -6.50 14.64 0.34
CA GLN A 121 -5.20 14.06 0.66
C GLN A 121 -4.43 14.86 1.72
N ILE A 122 -4.49 16.20 1.66
CA ILE A 122 -3.84 17.05 2.67
C ILE A 122 -4.51 16.86 4.04
N ASP A 123 -5.84 16.73 4.09
CA ASP A 123 -6.58 16.48 5.33
C ASP A 123 -6.27 15.10 5.94
N ASP A 124 -6.14 14.06 5.11
CA ASP A 124 -5.70 12.73 5.55
C ASP A 124 -4.30 12.76 6.17
N VAL A 125 -3.36 13.42 5.49
CA VAL A 125 -1.98 13.55 5.99
C VAL A 125 -1.95 14.39 7.28
N LEU A 126 -2.79 15.43 7.39
CA LEU A 126 -2.95 16.21 8.62
C LEU A 126 -3.45 15.34 9.78
N ASN A 127 -4.42 14.47 9.54
CA ASN A 127 -4.95 13.57 10.55
C ASN A 127 -3.88 12.55 11.00
N ILE A 128 -3.16 11.96 10.04
CA ILE A 128 -2.04 11.04 10.31
C ILE A 128 -0.95 11.73 11.14
N ALA A 129 -0.53 12.94 10.75
CA ALA A 129 0.52 13.68 11.45
C ALA A 129 0.16 14.01 12.90
N ARG A 130 -1.10 14.39 13.16
CA ARG A 130 -1.59 14.65 14.53
C ARG A 130 -1.60 13.40 15.41
N ASN A 131 -1.88 12.24 14.82
CA ASN A 131 -1.97 10.97 15.54
C ASN A 131 -0.59 10.31 15.75
N LEU A 132 0.40 10.63 14.93
CA LEU A 132 1.77 10.13 15.07
C LEU A 132 2.54 10.84 16.19
N ASP A 133 2.67 12.16 16.10
CA ASP A 133 3.37 12.97 17.09
C ASP A 133 3.05 14.46 16.89
N LYS A 134 2.12 14.96 17.70
CA LYS A 134 1.64 16.34 17.61
C LYS A 134 2.74 17.37 17.92
N THR A 135 3.66 17.02 18.80
CA THR A 135 4.72 17.91 19.32
C THR A 135 5.95 17.88 18.43
N GLY A 136 6.41 16.70 18.00
CA GLY A 136 7.57 16.57 17.11
C GLY A 136 7.31 17.00 15.67
N LEU A 137 6.03 17.03 15.23
CA LEU A 137 5.64 17.39 13.86
C LEU A 137 4.90 18.73 13.77
N GLU A 138 5.01 19.60 14.76
CA GLU A 138 4.29 20.88 14.79
C GLU A 138 4.57 21.74 13.54
N ASP A 139 5.82 21.80 13.11
CA ASP A 139 6.23 22.50 11.89
C ASP A 139 5.58 21.91 10.64
N VAL A 140 5.56 20.58 10.52
CA VAL A 140 4.95 19.88 9.39
C VAL A 140 3.44 20.12 9.36
N ILE A 141 2.76 20.01 10.52
CA ILE A 141 1.33 20.28 10.65
C ILE A 141 1.01 21.73 10.26
N ARG A 142 1.86 22.68 10.65
CA ARG A 142 1.74 24.09 10.26
C ARG A 142 1.86 24.29 8.75
N HIS A 143 2.82 23.64 8.09
CA HIS A 143 2.97 23.71 6.63
C HIS A 143 1.78 23.09 5.90
N LEU A 144 1.29 21.93 6.36
CA LEU A 144 0.13 21.26 5.76
C LEU A 144 -1.15 22.08 5.90
N ARG A 145 -1.38 22.73 7.04
CA ARG A 145 -2.51 23.66 7.20
C ARG A 145 -2.44 24.83 6.22
N ARG A 146 -1.24 25.39 6.03
CA ARG A 146 -1.03 26.46 5.05
C ARG A 146 -1.27 25.98 3.62
N ALA A 147 -0.80 24.79 3.28
CA ALA A 147 -1.03 24.17 1.98
C ALA A 147 -2.52 23.96 1.70
N ARG A 148 -3.26 23.43 2.68
CA ARG A 148 -4.73 23.29 2.59
C ARG A 148 -5.41 24.63 2.29
N ASN A 149 -5.12 25.66 3.07
CA ASN A 149 -5.74 26.98 2.88
C ASN A 149 -5.48 27.55 1.47
N LEU A 150 -4.28 27.33 0.93
CA LEU A 150 -3.96 27.76 -0.44
C LEU A 150 -4.75 26.98 -1.49
N VAL A 151 -4.98 25.69 -1.29
CA VAL A 151 -5.78 24.85 -2.18
C VAL A 151 -7.26 25.23 -2.10
N SER A 152 -7.81 25.45 -0.90
CA SER A 152 -9.20 25.89 -0.72
C SER A 152 -9.46 27.25 -1.39
N LEU A 153 -8.53 28.21 -1.24
CA LEU A 153 -8.62 29.51 -1.95
C LEU A 153 -8.64 29.35 -3.48
N LYS A 154 -7.96 28.33 -4.02
CA LYS A 154 -7.94 28.03 -5.45
C LYS A 154 -9.20 27.29 -5.94
N LEU A 155 -9.90 26.58 -5.06
CA LEU A 155 -11.20 25.96 -5.34
C LEU A 155 -12.31 27.00 -5.44
N ASP A 156 -12.26 28.00 -4.55
CA ASP A 156 -13.21 29.12 -4.48
C ASP A 156 -13.02 30.17 -5.59
N SER A 157 -11.89 30.12 -6.31
CA SER A 157 -11.58 30.96 -7.49
C SER A 157 -12.18 30.41 -8.79
#